data_AF-A0A9X3J757-F1
#
_entry.id   AF-A0A9X3J757-F1
#
_cell.length_a   1.000
_cell.length_b   1.000
_cell.length_c   1.000
_cell.angle_alpha   90.00
_cell.angle_beta   90.00
_cell.angle_gamma   90.00
#
_symmetry.space_group_name_H-M   'P 1'
#
loop_
_entity.id
_entity.type
_entity.pdbx_description
1 polymer ?
#
loop_
_entity_poly.entity_id
_entity_poly.type
_entity_poly.pdbx_seq_one_letter_code
_entity_poly.pdbx_strand_id
1 'polypeptide(L)'
;MKKLKILFSVVFVTFLFTGCLYNFMIPEPEIPTDPDDPDAPEISFTQDIVPIFTSAKCVSCHNGGQAPNLTGTNVYSNIVPGYVNTSDPESSSIYDYPSPATGKHSWAKYSTTQASQILLWINQGAQNN
;
A
#
# COMPACT_ATOMS: atom_id res chain seq x y z
N MET A 1 -1.39 -31.55 -51.04
CA MET A 1 -1.66 -30.26 -50.36
C MET A 1 -2.88 -30.26 -49.44
N LYS A 2 -4.01 -30.91 -49.77
CA LYS A 2 -5.24 -30.89 -48.96
C LYS A 2 -5.06 -31.52 -47.56
N LYS A 3 -4.35 -32.65 -47.46
CA LYS A 3 -4.03 -33.31 -46.17
C LYS A 3 -3.07 -32.51 -45.28
N LEU A 4 -2.14 -31.76 -45.89
CA LEU A 4 -1.21 -30.89 -45.17
C LEU A 4 -1.92 -29.65 -44.58
N LYS A 5 -2.88 -29.08 -45.32
CA LYS A 5 -3.73 -27.98 -44.84
C LYS A 5 -4.63 -28.41 -43.68
N ILE A 6 -5.18 -29.63 -43.73
CA ILE A 6 -5.98 -30.20 -42.63
C ILE A 6 -5.10 -30.41 -41.39
N LEU A 7 -3.89 -30.97 -41.55
CA LEU A 7 -2.95 -31.16 -40.45
C LEU A 7 -2.58 -29.82 -39.79
N PHE A 8 -2.30 -28.79 -40.58
CA PHE A 8 -1.98 -27.44 -40.07
C PHE A 8 -3.16 -26.81 -39.33
N SER A 9 -4.39 -27.00 -39.85
CA SER A 9 -5.61 -26.50 -39.23
C SER A 9 -5.89 -27.19 -37.89
N VAL A 10 -5.62 -28.50 -37.78
CA VAL A 10 -5.80 -29.24 -36.53
C VAL A 10 -4.79 -28.78 -35.48
N VAL A 11 -3.51 -28.64 -35.85
CA VAL A 11 -2.45 -28.18 -34.94
C VAL A 11 -2.73 -26.76 -34.42
N PHE A 12 -3.17 -25.85 -35.31
CA PHE A 12 -3.53 -24.48 -34.94
C PHE A 12 -4.69 -24.45 -33.95
N VAL A 13 -5.73 -25.26 -34.17
CA VAL A 13 -6.89 -25.34 -33.27
C VAL A 13 -6.49 -25.88 -31.89
N THR A 14 -5.63 -26.91 -31.81
CA THR A 14 -5.14 -27.42 -30.52
C THR A 14 -4.29 -26.39 -29.74
N PHE A 15 -3.58 -25.49 -30.42
CA PHE A 15 -2.77 -24.46 -29.76
C PHE A 15 -3.61 -23.34 -29.13
N LEU A 16 -4.85 -23.15 -29.59
CA LEU A 16 -5.76 -22.12 -29.06
C LEU A 16 -6.39 -22.48 -27.69
N PHE A 17 -6.30 -23.74 -27.26
CA PHE A 17 -6.95 -24.21 -26.03
C PHE A 17 -6.01 -24.39 -24.82
N THR A 18 -4.73 -24.03 -24.91
CA THR A 18 -3.76 -24.21 -23.80
C THR A 18 -3.64 -23.00 -22.86
N GLY A 19 -4.56 -22.04 -22.92
CA GLY A 19 -4.39 -20.70 -22.32
C GLY A 19 -4.90 -20.48 -20.89
N CYS A 20 -5.58 -21.44 -20.26
CA CYS A 20 -6.18 -21.21 -18.93
C CYS A 20 -5.22 -21.63 -17.81
N LEU A 21 -4.18 -20.81 -17.57
CA LEU A 21 -3.44 -20.86 -16.31
C LEU A 21 -4.25 -20.11 -15.25
N TYR A 22 -4.88 -20.84 -14.34
CA TYR A 22 -5.49 -20.27 -13.16
C TYR A 22 -4.36 -19.85 -12.22
N ASN A 23 -4.00 -18.57 -12.25
CA ASN A 23 -3.01 -18.04 -11.32
C ASN A 23 -3.71 -17.92 -9.96
N PHE A 24 -3.46 -18.89 -9.08
CA PHE A 24 -3.91 -18.81 -7.68
C PHE A 24 -3.16 -17.64 -7.03
N MET A 25 -3.81 -16.48 -6.95
CA MET A 25 -3.31 -15.36 -6.15
C MET A 25 -3.62 -15.71 -4.70
N ILE A 26 -2.60 -16.10 -3.94
CA ILE A 26 -2.71 -16.19 -2.48
C ILE A 26 -3.02 -14.77 -2.00
N PRO A 27 -4.13 -14.54 -1.27
CA PRO A 27 -4.40 -13.24 -0.67
C PRO A 27 -3.22 -12.85 0.19
N GLU A 28 -2.68 -11.64 -0.01
CA GLU A 28 -1.67 -11.10 0.89
C GLU A 28 -2.26 -11.07 2.31
N PRO A 29 -1.55 -11.58 3.33
CA PRO A 29 -2.05 -11.55 4.69
C PRO A 29 -2.34 -10.10 5.10
N GLU A 30 -3.56 -9.85 5.56
CA GLU A 30 -3.98 -8.54 6.02
C GLU A 30 -3.31 -8.26 7.38
N ILE A 31 -2.65 -7.11 7.51
CA ILE A 31 -2.04 -6.69 8.78
C ILE A 31 -3.17 -6.24 9.72
N PRO A 32 -3.30 -6.84 10.93
CA PRO A 32 -4.26 -6.40 11.92
C PRO A 32 -4.06 -4.92 12.24
N THR A 33 -5.13 -4.15 12.36
CA THR A 33 -5.06 -2.72 12.72
C THR A 33 -5.33 -2.49 14.20
N ASP A 34 -5.89 -3.47 14.90
CA ASP A 34 -6.07 -3.45 16.35
C ASP A 34 -4.72 -3.72 17.05
N PRO A 35 -4.20 -2.80 17.87
CA PRO A 35 -2.92 -2.97 18.56
C PRO A 35 -2.96 -4.06 19.64
N ASP A 36 -4.16 -4.48 20.10
CA ASP A 36 -4.34 -5.54 21.10
C ASP A 36 -4.45 -6.95 20.44
N ASP A 37 -4.44 -7.04 19.11
CA ASP A 37 -4.43 -8.31 18.39
C ASP A 37 -3.11 -9.06 18.66
N PRO A 38 -3.13 -10.35 19.06
CA PRO A 38 -1.92 -11.12 19.34
C PRO A 38 -0.99 -11.28 18.13
N ASP A 39 -1.51 -11.12 16.92
CA ASP A 39 -0.76 -11.20 15.67
C ASP A 39 -0.36 -9.80 15.13
N ALA A 40 -0.72 -8.70 15.83
CA ALA A 40 -0.31 -7.35 15.44
C ALA A 40 1.20 -7.15 15.65
N PRO A 41 1.97 -6.82 14.58
CA PRO A 41 3.38 -6.51 14.73
C PRO A 41 3.57 -5.12 15.36
N GLU A 42 4.64 -4.94 16.13
CA GLU A 42 5.09 -3.59 16.50
C GLU A 42 5.58 -2.85 15.26
N ILE A 43 5.09 -1.63 15.03
CA ILE A 43 5.46 -0.83 13.87
C ILE A 43 6.50 0.22 14.27
N SER A 44 7.66 0.19 13.61
CA SER A 44 8.69 1.22 13.74
C SER A 44 8.40 2.39 12.81
N PHE A 45 8.41 3.60 13.35
CA PHE A 45 8.29 4.80 12.51
C PHE A 45 9.42 4.87 11.47
N THR A 46 10.66 4.64 11.90
CA THR A 46 11.81 4.79 11.02
C THR A 46 11.92 3.67 9.99
N GLN A 47 11.65 2.42 10.39
CA GLN A 47 11.85 1.25 9.53
C GLN A 47 10.64 0.91 8.68
N ASP A 48 9.42 1.16 9.16
CA ASP A 48 8.20 0.76 8.47
C ASP A 48 7.45 1.94 7.86
N ILE A 49 7.30 3.05 8.59
CA ILE A 49 6.47 4.18 8.16
C ILE A 49 7.20 5.08 7.14
N VAL A 50 8.44 5.48 7.43
CA VAL A 50 9.19 6.38 6.54
C VAL A 50 9.38 5.78 5.13
N PRO A 51 9.71 4.48 4.95
CA PRO A 51 9.81 3.89 3.61
C PRO A 51 8.50 3.86 2.82
N ILE A 52 7.34 3.87 3.48
CA ILE A 52 6.03 3.96 2.80
C ILE A 52 5.94 5.27 2.02
N PHE A 53 6.36 6.40 2.58
CA PHE A 53 6.30 7.70 1.88
C PHE A 53 7.14 7.72 0.60
N THR A 54 8.23 6.94 0.56
CA THR A 54 9.07 6.81 -0.64
C THR A 54 8.46 5.84 -1.64
N SER A 55 8.07 4.63 -1.19
CA SER A 55 7.52 3.59 -2.07
C SER A 55 6.15 3.96 -2.67
N ALA A 56 5.31 4.67 -1.91
CA ALA A 56 4.04 5.24 -2.39
C ALA A 56 4.22 6.56 -3.16
N LYS A 57 5.47 7.01 -3.39
CA LYS A 57 5.81 8.24 -4.14
C LYS A 57 5.30 9.54 -3.53
N CYS A 58 4.94 9.56 -2.25
CA CYS A 58 4.51 10.76 -1.55
C CYS A 58 5.61 11.83 -1.57
N VAL A 59 6.87 11.42 -1.36
CA VAL A 59 8.05 12.29 -1.35
C VAL A 59 8.32 13.00 -2.68
N SER A 60 7.71 12.58 -3.80
CA SER A 60 7.87 13.27 -5.08
C SER A 60 7.28 14.68 -5.07
N CYS A 61 6.22 14.92 -4.27
CA CYS A 61 5.60 16.23 -4.09
C CYS A 61 5.80 16.78 -2.67
N HIS A 62 5.81 15.89 -1.68
CA HIS A 62 5.99 16.22 -0.27
C HIS A 62 7.47 16.25 0.15
N ASN A 63 8.30 16.97 -0.62
CA ASN A 63 9.75 17.12 -0.39
C ASN A 63 10.14 18.49 0.23
N GLY A 64 9.16 19.20 0.78
CA GLY A 64 9.32 20.59 1.24
C GLY A 64 8.70 21.63 0.29
N GLY A 65 8.35 21.24 -0.95
CA GLY A 65 7.55 22.08 -1.86
C GLY A 65 6.05 22.10 -1.52
N GLN A 66 5.55 21.05 -0.85
CA GLN A 66 4.17 20.93 -0.37
C GLN A 66 4.16 20.33 1.04
N ALA A 67 3.28 20.84 1.91
CA ALA A 67 3.09 20.32 3.26
C ALA A 67 2.18 19.07 3.28
N PRO A 68 2.42 18.10 4.17
CA PRO A 68 3.58 17.99 5.06
C PRO A 68 4.86 17.70 4.27
N ASN A 69 6.02 18.07 4.81
CA ASN A 69 7.30 17.61 4.26
C ASN A 69 7.61 16.19 4.78
N LEU A 70 7.65 15.22 3.87
CA LEU A 70 7.87 13.80 4.16
C LEU A 70 9.30 13.34 3.89
N THR A 71 10.25 14.26 3.78
CA THR A 71 11.67 13.97 3.56
C THR A 71 12.57 14.51 4.67
N GLY A 72 13.79 13.96 4.76
CA GLY A 72 14.82 14.39 5.71
C GLY A 72 14.71 13.72 7.08
N THR A 73 15.44 14.25 8.06
CA THR A 73 15.51 13.69 9.43
C THR A 73 14.31 14.08 10.31
N ASN A 74 13.49 15.02 9.86
CA ASN A 74 12.45 15.67 10.68
C ASN A 74 11.02 15.22 10.29
N VAL A 75 10.87 14.11 9.56
CA VAL A 75 9.55 13.65 9.06
C VAL A 75 8.55 13.48 10.21
N TYR A 76 8.97 12.86 11.32
CA TYR A 76 8.12 12.68 12.48
C TYR A 76 7.52 14.01 12.97
N SER A 77 8.37 15.01 13.24
CA SER A 77 7.93 16.33 13.70
C SER A 77 7.13 17.11 12.66
N ASN A 78 7.23 16.75 11.38
CA ASN A 78 6.44 17.38 10.32
C ASN A 78 5.01 16.82 10.25
N ILE A 79 4.76 15.62 10.77
CA ILE A 79 3.44 14.96 10.71
C ILE A 79 2.76 14.83 12.07
N VAL A 80 3.53 14.69 13.15
CA VAL A 80 3.01 14.58 14.52
C VAL A 80 3.20 15.91 15.25
N PRO A 81 2.15 16.51 15.86
CA PRO A 81 0.76 16.04 15.93
C PRO A 81 -0.14 16.54 14.79
N GLY A 82 0.38 17.34 13.85
CA GLY A 82 -0.46 18.11 12.91
C GLY A 82 -1.35 17.28 11.97
N TYR A 83 -0.97 16.04 11.68
CA TYR A 83 -1.63 15.14 10.73
C TYR A 83 -2.00 13.79 11.36
N VAL A 84 -1.74 13.63 12.66
CA VAL A 84 -1.91 12.39 13.42
C VAL A 84 -2.77 12.67 14.65
N ASN A 85 -3.87 11.93 14.77
CA ASN A 85 -4.77 11.95 15.91
C ASN A 85 -4.78 10.57 16.56
N THR A 86 -4.08 10.40 17.68
CA THR A 86 -4.04 9.12 18.40
C THR A 86 -5.31 8.83 19.20
N SER A 87 -6.18 9.82 19.41
CA SER A 87 -7.49 9.62 20.07
C SER A 87 -8.59 9.21 19.09
N ASP A 88 -8.43 9.54 17.81
CA ASP A 88 -9.27 9.09 16.70
C ASP A 88 -8.38 8.78 15.47
N PRO A 89 -7.72 7.60 15.45
CA PRO A 89 -6.72 7.23 14.45
C PRO A 89 -7.22 7.29 13.02
N GLU A 90 -8.47 6.88 12.77
CA GLU A 90 -9.09 6.93 11.45
C GLU A 90 -9.29 8.37 10.94
N SER A 91 -9.42 9.35 11.83
CA SER A 91 -9.51 10.77 11.45
C SER A 91 -8.15 11.39 11.08
N SER A 92 -7.06 10.66 11.24
CA SER A 92 -5.71 11.18 10.94
C SER A 92 -5.58 11.44 9.45
N SER A 93 -5.28 12.68 9.07
CA SER A 93 -5.19 13.05 7.65
C SER A 93 -4.02 12.37 6.94
N ILE A 94 -2.95 12.00 7.66
CA ILE A 94 -1.87 11.18 7.11
C ILE A 94 -2.34 9.77 6.71
N TYR A 95 -3.43 9.27 7.29
CA TYR A 95 -4.04 7.98 6.99
C TYR A 95 -5.19 8.11 5.96
N ASP A 96 -6.21 8.92 6.27
CA ASP A 96 -7.47 8.99 5.54
C ASP A 96 -7.34 9.60 4.13
N TYR A 97 -6.52 10.65 3.99
CA TYR A 97 -6.41 11.37 2.72
C TYR A 97 -5.74 10.55 1.59
N PRO A 98 -4.58 9.90 1.81
CA PRO A 98 -3.94 9.03 0.81
C PRO A 98 -4.49 7.59 0.75
N SER A 99 -5.47 7.25 1.60
CA SER A 99 -6.08 5.92 1.64
C SER A 99 -6.64 5.50 0.27
N PRO A 100 -6.43 4.24 -0.17
CA PRO A 100 -7.00 3.74 -1.42
C PRO A 100 -8.54 3.73 -1.43
N ALA A 101 -9.17 3.67 -0.25
CA ALA A 101 -10.63 3.55 -0.10
C ALA A 101 -11.40 4.87 -0.27
N THR A 102 -10.78 6.02 -0.01
CA THR A 102 -11.50 7.30 0.08
C THR A 102 -11.57 8.04 -1.25
N GLY A 103 -10.60 7.79 -2.14
CA GLY A 103 -10.48 8.53 -3.40
C GLY A 103 -10.09 10.00 -3.25
N LYS A 104 -9.75 10.47 -2.05
CA LYS A 104 -9.44 11.88 -1.75
C LYS A 104 -8.13 12.34 -2.40
N HIS A 105 -7.09 11.51 -2.38
CA HIS A 105 -5.82 11.82 -3.03
C HIS A 105 -5.78 11.28 -4.47
N SER A 106 -5.77 12.17 -5.47
CA SER A 106 -5.96 11.78 -6.88
C SER A 106 -4.76 11.08 -7.54
N TRP A 107 -3.55 11.23 -7.00
CA TRP A 107 -2.32 10.77 -7.67
C TRP A 107 -1.58 9.64 -6.93
N ALA A 108 -0.80 9.99 -5.91
CA ALA A 108 -0.12 9.02 -5.05
C ALA A 108 -1.09 8.48 -3.98
N LYS A 109 -1.16 7.17 -3.80
CA LYS A 109 -2.00 6.53 -2.78
C LYS A 109 -1.21 5.41 -2.12
N TYR A 110 -1.59 5.07 -0.89
CA TYR A 110 -1.11 3.86 -0.26
C TYR A 110 -1.73 2.62 -0.92
N SER A 111 -1.01 1.50 -0.88
CA SER A 111 -1.66 0.19 -0.98
C SER A 111 -2.52 -0.07 0.27
N THR A 112 -3.38 -1.08 0.21
CA THR A 112 -4.17 -1.49 1.39
C THR A 112 -3.26 -1.85 2.56
N THR A 113 -2.21 -2.66 2.32
CA THR A 113 -1.22 -3.04 3.34
C THR A 113 -0.54 -1.83 3.97
N GLN A 114 -0.09 -0.87 3.16
CA GLN A 114 0.54 0.36 3.64
C GLN A 114 -0.41 1.21 4.49
N ALA A 115 -1.67 1.33 4.08
CA ALA A 115 -2.67 2.03 4.86
C ALA A 115 -2.93 1.35 6.22
N SER A 116 -2.97 0.01 6.26
CA SER A 116 -3.07 -0.76 7.50
C SER A 116 -1.86 -0.55 8.42
N GLN A 117 -0.63 -0.52 7.88
CA GLN A 117 0.58 -0.25 8.67
C GLN A 117 0.55 1.15 9.30
N ILE A 118 0.14 2.16 8.52
CA ILE A 118 -0.02 3.54 9.00
C ILE A 118 -1.06 3.59 10.12
N LEU A 119 -2.21 2.93 9.93
CA LEU A 119 -3.28 2.92 10.95
C LEU A 119 -2.85 2.20 12.22
N LEU A 120 -2.23 1.02 12.10
CA LEU A 120 -1.72 0.26 13.23
C LEU A 120 -0.69 1.08 14.03
N TRP A 121 0.25 1.75 13.34
CA TRP A 121 1.22 2.63 14.00
C TRP A 121 0.55 3.76 14.79
N ILE A 122 -0.50 4.39 14.24
CA ILE A 122 -1.24 5.44 14.95
C ILE A 122 -1.97 4.84 16.17
N ASN A 123 -2.60 3.67 16.02
CA ASN A 123 -3.25 2.95 17.11
C ASN A 123 -2.26 2.54 18.22
N GLN A 124 -1.01 2.23 17.88
CA GLN A 124 0.09 1.97 18.82
C GLN A 124 0.65 3.25 19.48
N GLY A 125 0.01 4.41 19.27
CA GLY A 125 0.36 5.68 19.88
C GLY A 125 1.29 6.55 19.04
N ALA A 126 1.48 6.22 17.75
CA ALA A 126 2.31 6.95 16.80
C ALA A 126 3.74 7.20 17.31
N GLN A 127 4.40 6.14 17.80
CA GLN A 127 5.72 6.25 18.43
C GLN A 127 6.82 6.65 17.44
N ASN A 128 7.87 7.30 17.93
CA ASN A 128 9.06 7.66 17.13
C ASN A 128 10.24 6.71 17.46
N ASN A 129 10.14 5.47 16.99
CA ASN A 129 11.06 4.34 17.25
C ASN A 129 11.84 3.88 16.02
#